data_AF-A0A7G2M3K3-F1
#
_entry.id   AF-A0A7G2M3K3-F1
#
_cell.length_a   1.000
_cell.length_b   1.000
_cell.length_c   1.000
_cell.angle_alpha   90.00
_cell.angle_beta   90.00
_cell.angle_gamma   90.00
#
_symmetry.space_group_name_H-M   'P 1'
#
loop_
_entity.id
_entity.type
_entity.pdbx_description
1 polymer ?
#
loop_
_entity_poly.entity_id
_entity_poly.type
_entity_poly.pdbx_seq_one_letter_code
_entity_poly.pdbx_strand_id
1 'polypeptide(L)' 'MSLQTAREFSLTRTAMKAELLDADTELRLAYAWRDQRDEAALHRLITAYMRLAISMAGKFKRYGAPMNDLIQEAGLGL' A
#
# COMPACT_ATOMS: atom_id res chain seq x y z
N MET A 1 -7.31 9.50 -22.44
CA MET A 1 -6.68 8.63 -21.42
C MET A 1 -6.78 9.34 -20.09
N SER A 2 -7.55 8.80 -19.15
CA SER A 2 -7.96 9.44 -17.90
C SER A 2 -6.77 9.72 -16.97
N LEU A 3 -6.70 10.96 -16.44
CA LEU A 3 -5.67 11.43 -15.49
C LEU A 3 -5.53 10.54 -14.23
N GLN A 4 -6.56 9.76 -13.92
CA GLN A 4 -6.62 8.83 -12.80
C GLN A 4 -5.69 7.62 -12.98
N THR A 5 -5.63 7.05 -14.18
CA THR A 5 -4.76 5.92 -14.51
C THR A 5 -3.28 6.29 -14.37
N ALA A 6 -2.91 7.51 -14.76
CA ALA A 6 -1.52 8.00 -14.65
C ALA A 6 -1.07 8.18 -13.19
N ARG A 7 -1.99 8.59 -12.30
CA ARG A 7 -1.72 8.68 -10.85
C ARG A 7 -1.53 7.31 -10.22
N GLU A 8 -2.36 6.34 -10.57
CA GLU A 8 -2.25 4.94 -10.10
C GLU A 8 -0.92 4.30 -10.50
N PHE A 9 -0.48 4.49 -11.75
CA PHE A 9 0.82 3.99 -12.21
C PHE A 9 2.00 4.64 -11.46
N SER A 10 1.91 5.92 -11.13
CA SER A 10 2.96 6.64 -10.39
C SER A 10 3.07 6.19 -8.92
N LEU A 11 1.92 5.96 -8.27
CA LEU A 11 1.84 5.42 -6.91
C LEU A 11 2.39 3.99 -6.85
N THR A 12 2.01 3.15 -7.81
CA THR A 12 2.48 1.75 -7.92
C THR A 12 4.00 1.69 -8.05
N ARG A 13 4.59 2.55 -8.90
CA ARG A 13 6.03 2.56 -9.14
C ARG A 13 6.82 3.07 -7.93
N THR A 14 6.24 3.96 -7.13
CA THR A 14 6.83 4.46 -5.88
C THR A 14 6.75 3.40 -4.78
N ALA A 15 5.60 2.75 -4.61
CA ALA A 15 5.41 1.67 -3.65
C ALA A 15 6.29 0.45 -3.94
N MET A 16 6.45 0.05 -5.21
CA MET A 16 7.34 -1.06 -5.57
C MET A 16 8.83 -0.79 -5.29
N LYS A 17 9.23 0.48 -5.16
CA LYS A 17 10.59 0.88 -4.74
C LYS A 17 10.74 1.00 -3.22
N ALA A 18 9.66 0.90 -2.46
CA ALA A 18 9.69 0.95 -1.01
C ALA A 18 10.49 -0.22 -0.44
N GLU A 19 11.22 0.02 0.64
CA GLU A 19 11.87 -1.06 1.40
C GLU A 19 10.82 -2.05 1.94
N LEU A 20 11.17 -3.34 2.00
CA LEU A 20 10.35 -4.32 2.71
C LEU A 20 10.78 -4.26 4.18
N LEU A 21 9.87 -3.89 5.07
CA LEU A 21 10.18 -3.79 6.49
C LEU A 21 10.21 -5.19 7.12
N ASP A 22 11.13 -5.38 8.06
CA ASP A 22 11.13 -6.54 8.95
C ASP A 22 10.15 -6.30 10.11
N ALA A 23 9.61 -7.38 10.71
CA ALA A 23 8.62 -7.31 11.78
C ALA A 23 9.07 -6.44 12.97
N ASP A 24 10.36 -6.50 13.32
CA ASP A 24 10.91 -5.68 14.41
C ASP A 24 10.96 -4.18 14.05
N THR A 25 11.16 -3.87 12.76
CA THR A 25 11.18 -2.49 12.26
C THR A 25 9.77 -1.91 12.20
N GLU A 26 8.78 -2.72 11.78
CA GLU A 26 7.37 -2.32 11.82
C GLU A 26 6.92 -2.01 13.24
N LEU A 27 7.28 -2.86 14.20
CA LEU A 27 6.93 -2.67 15.60
C LEU A 27 7.53 -1.36 16.14
N ARG A 28 8.80 -1.09 15.84
CA ARG A 28 9.47 0.16 16.22
C ARG A 28 8.81 1.39 15.61
N LEU A 29 8.47 1.34 14.32
CA LEU A 29 7.79 2.45 13.63
C LEU A 29 6.39 2.67 14.19
N ALA A 30 5.67 1.60 14.53
CA ALA A 30 4.33 1.67 15.12
C ALA A 30 4.37 2.30 16.52
N TYR A 31 5.35 1.91 17.35
CA TYR A 31 5.57 2.55 18.65
C TYR A 31 6.00 4.01 18.52
N ALA A 32 6.91 4.33 17.59
CA ALA A 32 7.33 5.70 17.35
C ALA A 32 6.16 6.61 16.93
N TRP A 33 5.28 6.13 16.05
CA TRP A 33 4.08 6.88 15.69
C TRP A 33 3.10 6.99 16.86
N ARG A 34 2.83 5.91 17.59
CA ARG A 34 1.88 5.91 18.71
C ARG A 34 2.33 6.82 19.85
N ASP A 35 3.60 6.75 20.21
CA ASP A 35 4.11 7.39 21.43
C ASP A 35 4.66 8.80 21.15
N GLN A 36 5.14 9.07 19.93
CA GLN A 36 5.78 10.35 19.57
C GLN A 36 5.08 11.10 18.44
N ARG A 37 3.98 10.55 17.89
CA ARG A 37 3.28 11.12 16.73
C ARG A 37 4.22 11.37 15.55
N ASP A 38 5.24 10.53 15.39
CA ASP A 38 6.20 10.65 14.31
C ASP A 38 5.54 10.38 12.95
N GLU A 39 5.29 11.45 12.20
CA GLU A 39 4.70 11.38 10.85
C GLU A 39 5.64 10.72 9.83
N ALA A 40 6.96 10.80 10.04
CA ALA A 40 7.91 10.13 9.16
C ALA A 40 7.86 8.61 9.36
N ALA A 41 7.70 8.17 10.62
CA ALA A 41 7.48 6.76 10.93
C ALA A 41 6.18 6.23 10.29
N LEU A 42 5.10 7.02 10.35
CA LEU A 42 3.83 6.71 9.72
C LEU A 42 3.96 6.61 8.18
N HIS A 43 4.59 7.61 7.55
CA HIS A 43 4.80 7.60 6.10
C HIS A 43 5.62 6.39 5.63
N ARG A 44 6.63 5.98 6.41
CA ARG A 44 7.39 4.76 6.12
C ARG A 44 6.54 3.50 6.20
N LEU A 45 5.76 3.36 7.27
CA LEU A 45 4.82 2.25 7.48
C LEU A 45 3.82 2.12 6.33
N ILE A 46 3.13 3.22 5.99
CA ILE A 46 2.14 3.25 4.91
C ILE A 46 2.77 2.87 3.56
N THR A 47 3.97 3.39 3.28
CA THR A 47 4.67 3.13 2.01
C THR A 47 5.08 1.67 1.86
N ALA A 48 5.54 1.03 2.94
CA ALA A 48 5.84 -0.40 2.95
C ALA A 48 4.57 -1.26 2.79
N TYR A 49 3.49 -0.91 3.48
CA TYR A 49 2.20 -1.62 3.39
C TYR A 49 1.55 -1.49 2.00
N MET A 50 1.67 -0.34 1.33
CA MET A 50 1.18 -0.18 -0.05
C MET A 50 1.85 -1.16 -1.02
N ARG A 51 3.15 -1.44 -0.85
CA ARG A 51 3.86 -2.44 -1.66
C ARG A 51 3.27 -3.84 -1.48
N LEU A 52 2.96 -4.22 -0.23
CA LEU A 52 2.31 -5.48 0.08
C LEU A 52 0.90 -5.56 -0.51
N ALA A 53 0.10 -4.51 -0.37
CA ALA A 53 -1.26 -4.43 -0.91
C ALA A 53 -1.28 -4.59 -2.45
N ILE A 54 -0.35 -3.92 -3.15
CA ILE A 54 -0.20 -4.05 -4.61
C ILE A 54 0.20 -5.49 -5.00
N SER A 55 1.11 -6.12 -4.26
CA SER A 55 1.51 -7.50 -4.48
C SER A 55 0.33 -8.47 -4.32
N MET A 56 -0.51 -8.26 -3.31
CA MET A 56 -1.73 -9.04 -3.10
C MET A 56 -2.76 -8.79 -4.21
N ALA A 57 -3.02 -7.54 -4.60
CA ALA A 57 -3.92 -7.19 -5.70
C ALA A 57 -3.47 -7.80 -7.04
N GLY A 58 -2.15 -7.89 -7.27
CA GLY A 58 -1.57 -8.59 -8.43
C GLY A 58 -1.97 -10.07 -8.53
N LYS A 59 -2.19 -10.76 -7.40
CA LYS A 59 -2.67 -12.16 -7.38
C LYS A 59 -4.12 -12.29 -7.86
N PHE A 60 -4.94 -11.27 -7.64
CA PHE A 60 -6.35 -11.24 -8.07
C PHE A 60 -6.53 -10.78 -9.52
N LYS A 61 -5.49 -10.23 -10.16
CA LYS A 61 -5.52 -9.81 -11.58
C LYS A 61 -5.88 -10.93 -12.57
N ARG A 62 -5.66 -12.20 -12.21
CA ARG A 62 -5.99 -13.37 -13.04
C ARG A 62 -7.47 -13.79 -13.00
N TYR A 63 -8.28 -13.22 -12.09
CA TYR A 63 -9.70 -13.56 -11.96
C TYR A 63 -10.61 -12.83 -12.95
N GLY A 64 -10.05 -12.03 -13.87
CA GLY A 64 -10.81 -11.44 -14.98
C GLY A 64 -11.76 -10.31 -14.60
N ALA A 65 -11.89 -9.98 -13.31
CA ALA A 65 -12.66 -8.83 -12.86
C ALA A 65 -11.89 -7.51 -13.14
N PRO A 66 -12.60 -6.44 -13.54
CA PRO A 66 -12.01 -5.11 -13.65
C PRO A 66 -11.36 -4.73 -12.32
N MET A 67 -10.11 -4.25 -12.35
CA MET A 67 -9.37 -3.87 -11.14
C MET A 67 -10.16 -2.88 -10.25
N ASN A 68 -11.02 -2.08 -10.86
CA ASN A 68 -11.91 -1.13 -10.20
C ASN A 68 -12.92 -1.81 -9.26
N ASP A 69 -13.50 -2.95 -9.68
CA ASP A 69 -14.51 -3.65 -8.89
C ASP A 69 -13.87 -4.39 -7.70
N LEU A 70 -12.68 -4.97 -7.92
CA LEU A 70 -11.91 -5.64 -6.88
C LEU A 70 -11.44 -4.67 -5.78
N ILE A 71 -11.04 -3.45 -6.14
CA ILE A 71 -10.62 -2.42 -5.17
C ILE A 71 -11.83 -1.92 -4.37
N GLN A 72 -12.99 -1.77 -5.01
CA GLN A 72 -14.22 -1.33 -4.35
C GLN A 72 -14.77 -2.39 -3.37
N GLU A 73 -14.75 -3.67 -3.74
CA GLU A 73 -15.16 -4.74 -2.82
C GLU A 73 -14.16 -4.96 -1.67
N ALA A 74 -12.85 -4.84 -1.93
CA ALA A 74 -11.84 -4.91 -0.87
C ALA A 74 -11.97 -3.75 0.14
N GLY A 75 -12.40 -2.57 -0.31
CA GLY A 75 -12.72 -1.44 0.56
C GLY A 75 -14.02 -1.59 1.36
N LEU A 76 -14.96 -2.44 0.92
CA LEU A 76 -16.19 -2.76 1.64
C LEU A 76 -16.00 -3.87 2.70
N GLY A 77 -14.98 -4.70 2.56
CA GLY A 77 -14.67 -5.80 3.49
C GLY A 77 -13.74 -5.42 4.65
N LEU A 78 -13.24 -4.19 4.69
CA LEU A 78 -12.36 -3.62 5.70
C LEU A 78 -13.17 -2.72 6.63
#